data_AF-A0A2E8G148-F1
#
_entry.id   AF-A0A2E8G148-F1
#
_cell.length_a   1.000
_cell.length_b   1.000
_cell.length_c   1.000
_cell.angle_alpha   90.00
_cell.angle_beta   90.00
_cell.angle_gamma   90.00
#
_symmetry.space_group_name_H-M   'P 1'
#
loop_
_entity.id
_entity.type
_entity.pdbx_description
1 polymer ?
#
loop_
_entity_poly.entity_id
_entity_poly.type
_entity_poly.pdbx_seq_one_letter_code
_entity_poly.pdbx_strand_id
1 'polypeptide(L)'
;MSALPVITAMGGINAAGRSAQHFAFQRLIFDALDSTQQRDTLSALSRLTDNNSEAVLAHTLIRALPDSHQLHGALAGTSDAPITLEMRNMDLPDSLPAGWQVTAVDKRRSRVTLPPGLSLRVPHDTPRRVSAAGQLPDGFDPGALYASRNHPRALQMAIFGISDALGDLGMDWAQVADRVRPDQVAVYASNAMSQMDDNGLGGVMRFPPNGQRITSKQVPLGLGEMTADFLNAYVLHSVGTTGGMLGACATFLYNLEKGVHAIRSGRVRVAIIGTSEAPLVPEIMEGYRAMGALAEDQALAALDGAAHADLQRACRPFSENCGFTMAESAQFTVLMDDTLALELGADILGAVPDVFIHADGGKKSISAPGVGNYLTMGKAAALTRQLIGEQGLRQHSFVHAHGTGTPQNRTTESVILDRTAKAFGIEHWPVVAIKAYLGHSLGSAGGDQLSAALGSFAHGWLPGIRTVDHIADDVHRDHLNFCLTHQPRDDLQATLINSKGFGGNNATAVALSHTMTESMLTQRHGQQALAGWQQRREAVREAKANFREHCLTHAPAPIYRFNEGVMADEHVSLSQDAVQLQGRAAIQFDDDAGLKDYQFKQ
;
A
#
# COMPACT_ATOMS: atom_id res chain seq x y z
N MET A 1 22.48 -19.09 -12.74
CA MET A 1 22.67 -17.69 -12.27
C MET A 1 21.34 -17.19 -11.75
N SER A 2 21.30 -16.46 -10.63
CA SER A 2 20.06 -15.86 -10.10
C SER A 2 19.42 -14.95 -11.15
N ALA A 3 18.10 -15.00 -11.29
CA ALA A 3 17.33 -14.06 -12.10
C ALA A 3 17.38 -12.64 -11.49
N LEU A 4 17.20 -11.62 -12.33
CA LEU A 4 16.98 -10.24 -11.90
C LEU A 4 15.46 -9.97 -11.90
N PRO A 5 14.83 -9.67 -10.75
CA PRO A 5 13.42 -9.31 -10.71
C PRO A 5 13.19 -7.93 -11.37
N VAL A 6 12.48 -7.92 -12.49
CA VAL A 6 12.14 -6.70 -13.24
C VAL A 6 10.69 -6.33 -12.98
N ILE A 7 10.44 -5.03 -12.82
CA ILE A 7 9.09 -4.48 -12.68
C ILE A 7 8.52 -4.28 -14.08
N THR A 8 7.47 -5.03 -14.41
CA THR A 8 6.82 -4.97 -15.73
C THR A 8 5.54 -4.15 -15.74
N ALA A 9 4.93 -3.98 -14.57
CA ALA A 9 3.75 -3.14 -14.41
C ALA A 9 3.65 -2.54 -13.00
N MET A 10 2.98 -1.39 -12.91
CA MET A 10 2.63 -0.75 -11.65
C MET A 10 1.19 -0.21 -11.77
N GLY A 11 0.38 -0.42 -10.73
CA GLY A 11 -0.97 0.13 -10.67
C GLY A 11 -1.47 0.28 -9.24
N GLY A 12 -2.57 0.99 -9.08
CA GLY A 12 -3.05 1.34 -7.75
C GLY A 12 -3.89 2.60 -7.69
N ILE A 13 -4.29 2.94 -6.47
CA ILE A 13 -4.99 4.17 -6.15
C ILE A 13 -4.52 4.71 -4.79
N ASN A 14 -4.31 6.01 -4.71
CA ASN A 14 -4.07 6.74 -3.45
C ASN A 14 -4.66 8.15 -3.54
N ALA A 15 -4.29 9.04 -2.60
CA ALA A 15 -4.80 10.40 -2.55
C ALA A 15 -4.48 11.25 -3.79
N ALA A 16 -3.46 10.90 -4.58
CA ALA A 16 -3.11 11.57 -5.83
C ALA A 16 -3.83 10.97 -7.06
N GLY A 17 -4.61 9.91 -6.88
CA GLY A 17 -5.33 9.21 -7.95
C GLY A 17 -4.67 7.91 -8.36
N ARG A 18 -4.82 7.56 -9.64
CA ARG A 18 -4.40 6.27 -10.22
C ARG A 18 -2.88 6.19 -10.39
N SER A 19 -2.27 5.07 -10.00
CA SER A 19 -0.81 4.90 -10.08
C SER A 19 -0.31 4.44 -11.45
N ALA A 20 -1.08 3.63 -12.19
CA ALA A 20 -0.70 3.21 -13.54
C ALA A 20 -0.45 4.40 -14.46
N GLN A 21 0.45 4.24 -15.43
CA GLN A 21 0.82 5.30 -16.38
C GLN A 21 1.35 6.59 -15.70
N HIS A 22 1.78 6.49 -14.43
CA HIS A 22 2.36 7.55 -13.61
C HIS A 22 1.43 8.74 -13.30
N PHE A 23 0.11 8.62 -13.44
CA PHE A 23 -0.82 9.74 -13.20
C PHE A 23 -0.76 10.27 -11.75
N ALA A 24 -0.67 9.38 -10.75
CA ALA A 24 -0.52 9.79 -9.35
C ALA A 24 0.78 10.57 -9.13
N PHE A 25 1.90 10.13 -9.74
CA PHE A 25 3.16 10.86 -9.69
C PHE A 25 3.06 12.24 -10.35
N GLN A 26 2.46 12.31 -11.54
CA GLN A 26 2.20 13.57 -12.24
C GLN A 26 1.39 14.53 -11.37
N ARG A 27 0.39 14.04 -10.62
CA ARG A 27 -0.34 14.86 -9.66
C ARG A 27 0.54 15.40 -8.53
N LEU A 28 1.57 14.68 -8.09
CA LEU A 28 2.52 15.17 -7.06
C LEU A 28 3.36 16.35 -7.57
N ILE A 29 3.69 16.36 -8.86
CA ILE A 29 4.57 17.35 -9.50
C ILE A 29 3.82 18.26 -10.48
N PHE A 30 2.51 18.41 -10.30
CA PHE A 30 1.60 19.01 -11.28
C PHE A 30 2.05 20.39 -11.77
N ASP A 31 2.61 21.22 -10.88
CA ASP A 31 3.11 22.56 -11.16
C ASP A 31 4.44 22.58 -11.95
N ALA A 32 5.11 21.45 -12.08
CA ALA A 32 6.34 21.28 -12.89
C ALA A 32 6.08 20.65 -14.27
N LEU A 33 4.86 20.17 -14.54
CA LEU A 33 4.49 19.50 -15.79
C LEU A 33 4.24 20.50 -16.93
N ASP A 34 4.38 20.03 -18.17
CA ASP A 34 3.92 20.78 -19.33
C ASP A 34 2.38 20.80 -19.44
N SER A 35 1.84 21.66 -20.31
CA SER A 35 0.40 21.84 -20.46
C SER A 35 -0.35 20.62 -21.01
N THR A 36 0.34 19.70 -21.69
CA THR A 36 -0.27 18.45 -22.16
C THR A 36 -0.36 17.46 -21.02
N GLN A 37 0.74 17.27 -20.28
CA GLN A 37 0.77 16.41 -19.10
C GLN A 37 -0.20 16.88 -18.00
N GLN A 38 -0.35 18.19 -17.79
CA GLN A 38 -1.35 18.74 -16.88
C GLN A 38 -2.78 18.39 -17.31
N ARG A 39 -3.11 18.57 -18.59
CA ARG A 39 -4.44 18.22 -19.14
C ARG A 39 -4.73 16.72 -19.03
N ASP A 40 -3.74 15.88 -19.31
CA ASP A 40 -3.86 14.43 -19.19
C ASP A 40 -4.11 14.03 -17.74
N THR A 41 -3.36 14.60 -16.80
CA THR A 41 -3.52 14.34 -15.35
C THR A 41 -4.93 14.74 -14.88
N LEU A 42 -5.40 15.92 -15.28
CA LEU A 42 -6.75 16.38 -14.98
C LEU A 42 -7.82 15.47 -15.59
N SER A 43 -7.62 15.02 -16.84
CA SER A 43 -8.55 14.12 -17.53
C SER A 43 -8.63 12.76 -16.83
N ALA A 44 -7.49 12.18 -16.46
CA ALA A 44 -7.42 10.93 -15.71
C ALA A 44 -8.13 11.03 -14.35
N LEU A 45 -7.91 12.13 -13.61
CA LEU A 45 -8.62 12.39 -12.36
C LEU A 45 -10.13 12.56 -12.59
N SER A 46 -10.52 13.32 -13.61
CA SER A 46 -11.92 13.57 -13.94
C SER A 46 -12.68 12.28 -14.28
N ARG A 47 -12.03 11.35 -14.98
CA ARG A 47 -12.61 10.03 -15.30
C ARG A 47 -12.71 9.10 -14.08
N LEU A 48 -11.88 9.28 -13.06
CA LEU A 48 -12.01 8.56 -11.80
C LEU A 48 -13.18 9.10 -10.97
N THR A 49 -13.32 10.42 -10.88
CA THR A 49 -14.24 11.06 -9.92
C THR A 49 -15.59 11.47 -10.50
N ASP A 50 -15.80 11.30 -11.80
CA ASP A 50 -16.92 11.87 -12.58
C ASP A 50 -17.06 13.40 -12.37
N ASN A 51 -15.93 14.11 -12.25
CA ASN A 51 -15.88 15.55 -12.01
C ASN A 51 -14.97 16.23 -13.04
N ASN A 52 -15.55 17.06 -13.91
CA ASN A 52 -14.86 17.67 -15.05
C ASN A 52 -14.29 19.07 -14.77
N SER A 53 -14.08 19.45 -13.50
CA SER A 53 -13.61 20.78 -13.12
C SER A 53 -12.17 20.77 -12.63
N GLU A 54 -11.44 21.88 -12.84
CA GLU A 54 -10.10 22.09 -12.25
C GLU A 54 -10.12 22.03 -10.71
N ALA A 55 -11.30 22.14 -10.09
CA ALA A 55 -11.48 21.94 -8.65
C ALA A 55 -11.05 20.54 -8.19
N VAL A 56 -10.92 19.55 -9.09
CA VAL A 56 -10.41 18.20 -8.76
C VAL A 56 -9.05 18.23 -8.05
N LEU A 57 -8.22 19.27 -8.30
CA LEU A 57 -6.94 19.44 -7.61
C LEU A 57 -7.11 19.73 -6.11
N ALA A 58 -8.15 20.48 -5.71
CA ALA A 58 -8.48 20.74 -4.31
C ALA A 58 -9.09 19.52 -3.60
N HIS A 59 -9.62 18.58 -4.39
CA HIS A 59 -10.27 17.34 -3.95
C HIS A 59 -9.34 16.12 -4.01
N THR A 60 -8.03 16.35 -4.02
CA THR A 60 -6.97 15.32 -4.03
C THR A 60 -5.91 15.65 -2.97
N LEU A 61 -4.97 14.72 -2.75
CA LEU A 61 -3.91 14.81 -1.73
C LEU A 61 -4.46 14.85 -0.30
N ILE A 62 -3.59 15.15 0.68
CA ILE A 62 -4.00 15.42 2.06
C ILE A 62 -4.98 16.60 2.08
N ARG A 63 -6.12 16.39 2.74
CA ARG A 63 -7.14 17.42 2.95
C ARG A 63 -8.01 17.08 4.17
N ALA A 64 -8.99 17.95 4.43
CA ALA A 64 -9.96 17.75 5.50
C ALA A 64 -10.75 16.45 5.33
N LEU A 65 -10.96 15.72 6.43
CA LEU A 65 -11.90 14.61 6.50
C LEU A 65 -13.34 15.14 6.44
N PRO A 66 -14.28 14.39 5.80
CA PRO A 66 -15.68 14.78 5.77
C PRO A 66 -16.28 14.80 7.18
N ASP A 67 -17.34 15.57 7.38
CA ASP A 67 -18.03 15.67 8.67
C ASP A 67 -18.71 14.37 9.10
N SER A 68 -18.94 13.44 8.17
CA SER A 68 -19.42 12.08 8.45
C SER A 68 -18.38 11.22 9.18
N HIS A 69 -17.10 11.60 9.15
CA HIS A 69 -16.03 10.87 9.83
C HIS A 69 -15.95 11.30 11.30
N GLN A 70 -16.76 10.65 12.14
CA GLN A 70 -16.85 10.94 13.58
C GLN A 70 -16.67 9.69 14.43
N LEU A 71 -16.04 9.86 15.59
CA LEU A 71 -15.93 8.81 16.59
C LEU A 71 -17.20 8.80 17.44
N HIS A 72 -18.02 7.77 17.23
CA HIS A 72 -19.20 7.51 18.05
C HIS A 72 -18.79 6.88 19.40
N GLY A 73 -18.97 7.63 20.48
CA GLY A 73 -18.70 7.20 21.84
C GLY A 73 -19.97 6.91 22.63
N ALA A 74 -19.79 6.63 23.92
CA ALA A 74 -20.89 6.52 24.87
C ALA A 74 -20.51 7.15 26.20
N LEU A 75 -21.42 7.94 26.77
CA LEU A 75 -21.33 8.39 28.15
C LEU A 75 -21.74 7.23 29.06
N ALA A 76 -20.87 6.92 30.01
CA ALA A 76 -21.15 5.94 31.06
C ALA A 76 -21.81 6.63 32.25
N GLY A 77 -22.87 6.03 32.79
CA GLY A 77 -23.54 6.50 34.00
C GLY A 77 -24.20 5.35 34.75
N THR A 78 -24.79 5.66 35.89
CA THR A 78 -25.59 4.72 36.69
C THR A 78 -26.92 5.35 37.03
N SER A 79 -28.00 4.58 37.00
CA SER A 79 -29.29 5.07 37.46
C SER A 79 -29.38 5.05 38.99
N ASP A 80 -29.76 6.17 39.61
CA ASP A 80 -30.00 6.19 41.06
C ASP A 80 -31.42 5.70 41.43
N ALA A 81 -32.31 5.67 40.45
CA ALA A 81 -33.70 5.25 40.58
C ALA A 81 -34.03 4.11 39.59
N PRO A 82 -35.12 3.35 39.83
CA PRO A 82 -35.61 2.38 38.86
C PRO A 82 -36.00 3.08 37.56
N ILE A 83 -35.73 2.44 36.43
CA ILE A 83 -36.10 2.95 35.11
C ILE A 83 -37.21 2.10 34.54
N THR A 84 -38.35 2.71 34.24
CA THR A 84 -39.45 2.04 33.54
C THR A 84 -39.48 2.49 32.08
N LEU A 85 -39.50 1.51 31.18
CA LEU A 85 -39.58 1.74 29.74
C LEU A 85 -40.53 0.74 29.09
N GLU A 86 -41.08 1.08 27.94
CA GLU A 86 -41.86 0.15 27.12
C GLU A 86 -41.04 -0.27 25.90
N MET A 87 -40.86 -1.57 25.70
CA MET A 87 -40.10 -2.12 24.59
C MET A 87 -40.86 -3.23 23.85
N ARG A 88 -40.42 -3.56 22.63
CA ARG A 88 -41.02 -4.66 21.88
C ARG A 88 -40.71 -5.97 22.58
N ASN A 89 -41.66 -6.89 22.59
CA ASN A 89 -41.46 -8.22 23.19
C ASN A 89 -40.29 -8.98 22.55
N MET A 90 -39.98 -8.70 21.28
CA MET A 90 -38.87 -9.31 20.56
C MET A 90 -37.48 -8.73 20.91
N ASP A 91 -37.42 -7.60 21.63
CA ASP A 91 -36.17 -7.00 22.10
C ASP A 91 -35.83 -7.42 23.53
N LEU A 92 -36.74 -8.14 24.21
CA LEU A 92 -36.47 -8.70 25.53
C LEU A 92 -35.40 -9.79 25.42
N PRO A 93 -34.50 -9.90 26.40
CA PRO A 93 -33.54 -11.00 26.44
C PRO A 93 -34.25 -12.33 26.66
N ASP A 94 -33.69 -13.41 26.10
CA ASP A 94 -34.23 -14.77 26.25
C ASP A 94 -34.32 -15.21 27.72
N SER A 95 -33.38 -14.72 28.54
CA SER A 95 -33.41 -14.86 29.99
C SER A 95 -33.44 -13.48 30.63
N LEU A 96 -34.48 -13.21 31.44
CA LEU A 96 -34.61 -11.93 32.11
C LEU A 96 -33.50 -11.75 33.15
N PRO A 97 -32.73 -10.66 33.10
CA PRO A 97 -31.74 -10.37 34.12
C PRO A 97 -32.37 -10.20 35.49
N ALA A 98 -31.60 -10.50 36.54
CA ALA A 98 -32.07 -10.38 37.91
C ALA A 98 -32.60 -8.97 38.22
N GLY A 99 -33.76 -8.90 38.89
CA GLY A 99 -34.40 -7.65 39.29
C GLY A 99 -35.22 -6.95 38.20
N TRP A 100 -35.22 -7.44 36.95
CA TRP A 100 -36.10 -6.91 35.91
C TRP A 100 -37.55 -7.33 36.18
N GLN A 101 -38.47 -6.37 36.14
CA GLN A 101 -39.90 -6.62 36.24
C GLN A 101 -40.56 -6.35 34.90
N VAL A 102 -41.20 -7.35 34.31
CA VAL A 102 -41.82 -7.25 32.98
C VAL A 102 -43.32 -7.48 33.10
N THR A 103 -44.12 -6.53 32.63
CA THR A 103 -45.58 -6.64 32.56
C THR A 103 -46.05 -6.41 31.12
N ALA A 104 -46.92 -7.28 30.62
CA ALA A 104 -47.43 -7.17 29.26
C ALA A 104 -48.30 -5.91 29.12
N VAL A 105 -48.07 -5.13 28.06
CA VAL A 105 -48.92 -4.00 27.67
C VAL A 105 -49.89 -4.45 26.59
N ASP A 106 -49.39 -5.14 25.57
CA ASP A 106 -50.18 -5.76 24.51
C ASP A 106 -49.47 -6.99 23.91
N LYS A 107 -49.97 -7.52 22.78
CA LYS A 107 -49.38 -8.70 22.11
C LYS A 107 -47.95 -8.51 21.59
N ARG A 108 -47.49 -7.26 21.43
CA ARG A 108 -46.21 -6.89 20.83
C ARG A 108 -45.30 -6.11 21.78
N ARG A 109 -45.82 -5.58 22.89
CA ARG A 109 -45.07 -4.72 23.81
C ARG A 109 -45.23 -5.10 25.27
N SER A 110 -44.16 -4.86 26.01
CA SER A 110 -44.09 -5.03 27.46
C SER A 110 -43.51 -3.79 28.12
N ARG A 111 -44.02 -3.48 29.31
CA ARG A 111 -43.46 -2.50 30.22
C ARG A 111 -42.44 -3.20 31.10
N VAL A 112 -41.20 -2.71 31.03
CA VAL A 112 -40.03 -3.26 31.72
C VAL A 112 -39.58 -2.24 32.75
N THR A 113 -39.51 -2.65 34.01
CA THR A 113 -38.91 -1.85 35.08
C THR A 113 -37.58 -2.47 35.47
N LEU A 114 -36.53 -1.68 35.29
CA LEU A 114 -35.14 -1.98 35.58
C LEU A 114 -34.82 -1.46 37.00
N PRO A 115 -34.08 -2.22 37.82
CA PRO A 115 -33.75 -1.78 39.18
C PRO A 115 -32.79 -0.56 39.16
N PRO A 116 -32.68 0.16 40.29
CA PRO A 116 -31.62 1.14 40.50
C PRO A 116 -30.22 0.50 40.38
N GLY A 117 -29.21 1.33 40.13
CA GLY A 117 -27.82 0.91 39.94
C GLY A 117 -27.53 0.37 38.53
N LEU A 118 -28.42 0.60 37.56
CA LEU A 118 -28.22 0.14 36.19
C LEU A 118 -27.12 0.94 35.51
N SER A 119 -26.13 0.25 34.93
CA SER A 119 -25.13 0.86 34.05
C SER A 119 -25.80 1.37 32.77
N LEU A 120 -25.83 2.69 32.61
CA LEU A 120 -26.32 3.38 31.43
C LEU A 120 -25.18 3.65 30.46
N ARG A 121 -25.46 3.45 29.16
CA ARG A 121 -24.61 3.89 28.05
C ARG A 121 -25.45 4.76 27.14
N VAL A 122 -25.14 6.07 27.09
CA VAL A 122 -25.85 7.02 26.24
C VAL A 122 -24.95 7.37 25.05
N PRO A 123 -25.37 7.13 23.80
CA PRO A 123 -24.59 7.50 22.62
C PRO A 123 -24.22 8.98 22.63
N HIS A 124 -22.96 9.29 22.32
CA HIS A 124 -22.45 10.66 22.27
C HIS A 124 -21.25 10.75 21.31
N ASP A 125 -21.24 11.76 20.45
CA ASP A 125 -20.15 11.96 19.50
C ASP A 125 -18.97 12.70 20.13
N THR A 126 -17.76 12.19 19.91
CA THR A 126 -16.55 12.82 20.46
C THR A 126 -16.04 13.90 19.51
N PRO A 127 -15.68 15.10 20.00
CA PRO A 127 -15.08 16.13 19.16
C PRO A 127 -13.80 15.63 18.48
N ARG A 128 -13.72 15.83 17.17
CA ARG A 128 -12.56 15.48 16.34
C ARG A 128 -11.38 16.41 16.66
N ARG A 129 -10.19 15.82 16.83
CA ARG A 129 -8.92 16.57 17.05
C ARG A 129 -7.92 16.41 15.90
N VAL A 130 -8.13 15.41 15.05
CA VAL A 130 -7.34 15.15 13.85
C VAL A 130 -8.29 15.27 12.68
N SER A 131 -8.18 16.36 11.91
CA SER A 131 -9.09 16.64 10.80
C SER A 131 -8.48 16.42 9.43
N ALA A 132 -7.18 16.13 9.32
CA ALA A 132 -6.51 15.89 8.03
C ALA A 132 -6.28 14.39 7.76
N ALA A 133 -6.49 13.98 6.50
CA ALA A 133 -6.13 12.65 6.01
C ALA A 133 -5.79 12.66 4.51
N GLY A 134 -4.95 11.73 4.08
CA GLY A 134 -4.76 11.38 2.67
C GLY A 134 -5.88 10.47 2.18
N GLN A 135 -6.86 11.04 1.50
CA GLN A 135 -8.08 10.36 1.06
C GLN A 135 -8.05 10.16 -0.45
N LEU A 136 -8.58 9.03 -0.95
CA LEU A 136 -8.79 8.85 -2.40
C LEU A 136 -9.53 10.06 -3.00
N PRO A 137 -9.34 10.42 -4.28
CA PRO A 137 -9.96 11.60 -4.87
C PRO A 137 -11.47 11.67 -4.61
N ASP A 138 -12.01 12.83 -4.22
CA ASP A 138 -13.44 12.93 -3.89
C ASP A 138 -14.31 12.53 -5.10
N GLY A 139 -15.34 11.72 -4.85
CA GLY A 139 -16.21 11.17 -5.90
C GLY A 139 -15.76 9.82 -6.45
N PHE A 140 -14.50 9.41 -6.21
CA PHE A 140 -14.07 8.07 -6.58
C PHE A 140 -14.49 7.03 -5.52
N ASP A 141 -15.40 6.15 -5.89
CA ASP A 141 -15.83 5.00 -5.07
C ASP A 141 -15.45 3.67 -5.74
N PRO A 142 -14.40 2.97 -5.27
CA PRO A 142 -14.01 1.67 -5.85
C PRO A 142 -15.10 0.61 -5.67
N GLY A 143 -15.98 0.74 -4.67
CA GLY A 143 -17.08 -0.18 -4.43
C GLY A 143 -18.18 -0.10 -5.50
N ALA A 144 -18.34 1.05 -6.16
CA ALA A 144 -19.36 1.25 -7.19
C ALA A 144 -19.01 0.59 -8.54
N LEU A 145 -17.75 0.18 -8.73
CA LEU A 145 -17.24 -0.25 -10.04
C LEU A 145 -17.45 -1.74 -10.34
N TYR A 146 -17.84 -2.54 -9.35
CA TYR A 146 -18.05 -3.98 -9.50
C TYR A 146 -19.03 -4.50 -8.43
N ALA A 147 -19.35 -5.79 -8.47
CA ALA A 147 -20.23 -6.43 -7.49
C ALA A 147 -19.56 -6.58 -6.10
N SER A 148 -19.40 -5.47 -5.39
CA SER A 148 -18.60 -5.32 -4.16
C SER A 148 -19.36 -5.58 -2.85
N ARG A 149 -20.56 -6.17 -2.91
CA ARG A 149 -21.47 -6.27 -1.76
C ARG A 149 -20.80 -6.97 -0.56
N ASN A 150 -20.77 -6.27 0.58
CA ASN A 150 -20.12 -6.68 1.84
C ASN A 150 -18.58 -6.75 1.78
N HIS A 151 -17.92 -6.29 0.72
CA HIS A 151 -16.47 -6.22 0.71
C HIS A 151 -16.02 -5.02 1.54
N PRO A 152 -15.06 -5.19 2.44
CA PRO A 152 -14.37 -4.07 3.07
C PRO A 152 -13.75 -3.12 2.04
N ARG A 153 -13.66 -1.84 2.38
CA ARG A 153 -13.10 -0.78 1.52
C ARG A 153 -11.70 -1.12 1.01
N ALA A 154 -10.85 -1.69 1.86
CA ALA A 154 -9.52 -2.15 1.47
C ALA A 154 -9.57 -3.24 0.37
N LEU A 155 -10.53 -4.18 0.40
CA LEU A 155 -10.67 -5.18 -0.66
C LEU A 155 -11.21 -4.57 -1.95
N GLN A 156 -12.09 -3.56 -1.86
CA GLN A 156 -12.54 -2.80 -3.02
C GLN A 156 -11.39 -2.08 -3.72
N MET A 157 -10.55 -1.41 -2.93
CA MET A 157 -9.33 -0.77 -3.44
C MET A 157 -8.33 -1.78 -4.00
N ALA A 158 -8.24 -2.99 -3.40
CA ALA A 158 -7.37 -4.05 -3.89
C ALA A 158 -7.78 -4.51 -5.31
N ILE A 159 -9.08 -4.78 -5.53
CA ILE A 159 -9.62 -5.16 -6.83
C ILE A 159 -9.37 -4.08 -7.89
N PHE A 160 -9.57 -2.80 -7.54
CA PHE A 160 -9.22 -1.71 -8.44
C PHE A 160 -7.72 -1.70 -8.73
N GLY A 161 -6.88 -1.71 -7.69
CA GLY A 161 -5.44 -1.53 -7.83
C GLY A 161 -4.75 -2.62 -8.64
N ILE A 162 -5.15 -3.90 -8.48
CA ILE A 162 -4.61 -4.98 -9.33
C ILE A 162 -5.11 -4.86 -10.77
N SER A 163 -6.37 -4.48 -10.98
CA SER A 163 -6.91 -4.29 -12.33
C SER A 163 -6.19 -3.17 -13.07
N ASP A 164 -5.84 -2.11 -12.36
CA ASP A 164 -5.04 -1.00 -12.87
C ASP A 164 -3.62 -1.46 -13.25
N ALA A 165 -2.98 -2.29 -12.42
CA ALA A 165 -1.67 -2.85 -12.72
C ALA A 165 -1.70 -3.82 -13.91
N LEU A 166 -2.76 -4.62 -14.06
CA LEU A 166 -2.94 -5.49 -15.22
C LEU A 166 -3.21 -4.71 -16.52
N GLY A 167 -3.87 -3.55 -16.43
CA GLY A 167 -3.98 -2.62 -17.55
C GLY A 167 -2.62 -2.05 -17.95
N ASP A 168 -1.79 -1.65 -16.96
CA ASP A 168 -0.43 -1.16 -17.18
C ASP A 168 0.54 -2.24 -17.72
N LEU A 169 0.23 -3.51 -17.52
CA LEU A 169 1.03 -4.63 -18.02
C LEU A 169 1.06 -4.70 -19.55
N GLY A 170 0.02 -4.20 -20.24
CA GLY A 170 -0.04 -4.15 -21.71
C GLY A 170 -0.18 -5.52 -22.38
N MET A 171 -0.60 -6.54 -21.64
CA MET A 171 -0.88 -7.89 -22.15
C MET A 171 -1.94 -8.56 -21.29
N ASP A 172 -2.67 -9.51 -21.86
CA ASP A 172 -3.67 -10.27 -21.10
C ASP A 172 -2.95 -11.17 -20.08
N TRP A 173 -3.41 -11.12 -18.83
CA TRP A 173 -2.93 -12.00 -17.77
C TRP A 173 -2.96 -13.48 -18.16
N ALA A 174 -3.97 -13.93 -18.92
CA ALA A 174 -4.05 -15.32 -19.37
C ALA A 174 -2.83 -15.71 -20.23
N GLN A 175 -2.36 -14.81 -21.09
CA GLN A 175 -1.18 -15.05 -21.93
C GLN A 175 0.10 -15.16 -21.11
N VAL A 176 0.19 -14.44 -19.99
CA VAL A 176 1.32 -14.54 -19.05
C VAL A 176 1.26 -15.86 -18.30
N ALA A 177 0.10 -16.19 -17.73
CA ALA A 177 -0.11 -17.40 -16.95
C ALA A 177 0.14 -18.68 -17.78
N ASP A 178 -0.20 -18.68 -19.07
CA ASP A 178 0.02 -19.83 -19.97
C ASP A 178 1.51 -20.05 -20.33
N ARG A 179 2.39 -19.10 -20.00
CA ARG A 179 3.83 -19.14 -20.32
C ARG A 179 4.70 -19.63 -19.17
N VAL A 180 4.09 -19.88 -18.02
CA VAL A 180 4.73 -20.40 -16.83
C VAL A 180 3.95 -21.60 -16.31
N ARG A 181 4.59 -22.43 -15.48
CA ARG A 181 3.81 -23.45 -14.77
C ARG A 181 2.89 -22.79 -13.74
N PRO A 182 1.73 -23.38 -13.41
CA PRO A 182 0.81 -22.78 -12.46
C PRO A 182 1.41 -22.49 -11.07
N ASP A 183 2.38 -23.30 -10.62
CA ASP A 183 3.11 -23.14 -9.37
C ASP A 183 4.19 -22.04 -9.40
N GLN A 184 4.52 -21.52 -10.58
CA GLN A 184 5.53 -20.46 -10.77
C GLN A 184 4.94 -19.05 -10.77
N VAL A 185 3.65 -18.91 -10.44
CA VAL A 185 3.01 -17.63 -10.14
C VAL A 185 2.98 -17.43 -8.63
N ALA A 186 3.19 -16.21 -8.16
CA ALA A 186 2.95 -15.86 -6.76
C ALA A 186 2.16 -14.57 -6.58
N VAL A 187 1.39 -14.50 -5.51
CA VAL A 187 0.73 -13.28 -5.02
C VAL A 187 1.14 -13.03 -3.59
N TYR A 188 1.90 -11.96 -3.36
CA TYR A 188 2.27 -11.50 -2.03
C TYR A 188 1.61 -10.17 -1.73
N ALA A 189 0.46 -10.21 -1.06
CA ALA A 189 -0.30 -9.02 -0.73
C ALA A 189 -1.01 -9.11 0.63
N SER A 190 -1.07 -7.98 1.33
CA SER A 190 -1.65 -7.90 2.67
C SER A 190 -1.98 -6.46 3.06
N ASN A 191 -2.43 -6.26 4.29
CA ASN A 191 -2.44 -4.94 4.93
C ASN A 191 -2.07 -5.03 6.41
N ALA A 192 -1.65 -3.91 6.99
CA ALA A 192 -1.08 -3.90 8.34
C ALA A 192 -2.15 -3.95 9.43
N MET A 193 -3.33 -3.38 9.18
CA MET A 193 -4.37 -3.23 10.19
C MET A 193 -5.43 -4.34 10.17
N SER A 194 -5.43 -5.21 9.16
CA SER A 194 -6.63 -5.99 8.77
C SER A 194 -7.78 -5.09 8.28
N GLN A 195 -8.91 -5.68 7.89
CA GLN A 195 -10.06 -4.89 7.42
C GLN A 195 -10.90 -4.41 8.62
N MET A 196 -10.68 -3.18 9.06
CA MET A 196 -11.25 -2.63 10.30
C MET A 196 -12.57 -1.85 10.10
N ASP A 197 -13.18 -1.90 8.92
CA ASP A 197 -14.51 -1.34 8.68
C ASP A 197 -15.63 -2.31 9.09
N ASP A 198 -16.89 -1.89 8.92
CA ASP A 198 -18.06 -2.67 9.33
C ASP A 198 -18.24 -3.98 8.57
N ASN A 199 -17.65 -4.09 7.37
CA ASN A 199 -17.71 -5.31 6.56
C ASN A 199 -16.61 -6.32 6.94
N GLY A 200 -15.63 -5.93 7.75
CA GLY A 200 -14.55 -6.78 8.25
C GLY A 200 -14.57 -6.95 9.78
N LEU A 201 -13.38 -6.95 10.38
CA LEU A 201 -13.18 -7.11 11.82
C LEU A 201 -13.73 -5.94 12.64
N GLY A 202 -13.85 -4.74 12.06
CA GLY A 202 -14.52 -3.61 12.72
C GLY A 202 -15.96 -3.95 13.09
N GLY A 203 -16.69 -4.54 12.16
CA GLY A 203 -18.05 -5.04 12.39
C GLY A 203 -18.12 -6.14 13.45
N VAL A 204 -17.15 -7.07 13.46
CA VAL A 204 -17.06 -8.12 14.51
C VAL A 204 -16.99 -7.50 15.91
N MET A 205 -16.20 -6.45 16.07
CA MET A 205 -15.97 -5.80 17.35
C MET A 205 -17.08 -4.81 17.73
N ARG A 206 -17.72 -4.15 16.76
CA ARG A 206 -18.74 -3.10 16.98
C ARG A 206 -20.17 -3.61 17.05
N PHE A 207 -20.52 -4.64 16.28
CA PHE A 207 -21.93 -4.99 16.09
C PHE A 207 -22.59 -5.50 17.38
N PRO A 208 -22.01 -6.48 18.11
CA PRO A 208 -22.63 -6.97 19.34
C PRO A 208 -22.89 -5.89 20.41
N PRO A 209 -21.92 -5.02 20.79
CA PRO A 209 -22.19 -3.99 21.79
C PRO A 209 -23.21 -2.93 21.33
N ASN A 210 -23.45 -2.80 20.02
CA ASN A 210 -24.43 -1.89 19.43
C ASN A 210 -25.77 -2.57 19.10
N GLY A 211 -26.01 -3.80 19.59
CA GLY A 211 -27.27 -4.52 19.36
C GLY A 211 -27.44 -5.07 17.94
N GLN A 212 -26.37 -5.13 17.15
CA GLN A 212 -26.35 -5.72 15.82
C GLN A 212 -25.74 -7.13 15.87
N ARG A 213 -26.10 -7.97 14.89
CA ARG A 213 -25.55 -9.33 14.78
C ARG A 213 -24.35 -9.34 13.85
N ILE A 214 -23.29 -10.03 14.27
CA ILE A 214 -22.15 -10.34 13.41
C ILE A 214 -22.65 -11.10 12.17
N THR A 215 -22.14 -10.76 10.99
CA THR A 215 -22.48 -11.42 9.73
C THR A 215 -21.53 -12.58 9.44
N SER A 216 -21.95 -13.52 8.58
CA SER A 216 -21.12 -14.65 8.18
C SER A 216 -19.85 -14.27 7.39
N LYS A 217 -19.74 -13.01 6.92
CA LYS A 217 -18.65 -12.54 6.07
C LYS A 217 -17.60 -11.70 6.80
N GLN A 218 -17.94 -11.10 7.93
CA GLN A 218 -17.06 -10.14 8.62
C GLN A 218 -15.73 -10.74 9.10
N VAL A 219 -15.75 -11.95 9.66
CA VAL A 219 -14.53 -12.65 10.06
C VAL A 219 -13.67 -13.04 8.86
N PRO A 220 -14.16 -13.80 7.86
CA PRO A 220 -13.30 -14.22 6.75
C PRO A 220 -12.81 -13.03 5.93
N LEU A 221 -13.69 -12.08 5.57
CA LEU A 221 -13.30 -10.87 4.84
C LEU A 221 -12.52 -9.89 5.70
N GLY A 222 -12.37 -10.15 7.00
CA GLY A 222 -11.65 -9.34 7.95
C GLY A 222 -10.14 -9.53 7.94
N LEU A 223 -9.65 -10.69 7.49
CA LEU A 223 -8.24 -11.10 7.62
C LEU A 223 -7.31 -10.29 6.69
N GLY A 224 -6.18 -9.78 7.18
CA GLY A 224 -5.29 -8.95 6.36
C GLY A 224 -4.76 -9.60 5.07
N GLU A 225 -4.64 -10.93 5.04
CA GLU A 225 -4.25 -11.71 3.85
C GLU A 225 -5.33 -11.73 2.75
N MET A 226 -6.58 -11.38 3.06
CA MET A 226 -7.68 -11.36 2.07
C MET A 226 -7.38 -10.48 0.85
N THR A 227 -6.45 -9.54 0.98
CA THR A 227 -5.92 -8.80 -0.16
C THR A 227 -5.34 -9.75 -1.22
N ALA A 228 -4.43 -10.66 -0.86
CA ALA A 228 -3.90 -11.66 -1.79
C ALA A 228 -4.96 -12.68 -2.23
N ASP A 229 -5.82 -13.11 -1.30
CA ASP A 229 -6.84 -14.11 -1.60
C ASP A 229 -7.84 -13.63 -2.64
N PHE A 230 -8.27 -12.36 -2.56
CA PHE A 230 -9.17 -11.76 -3.53
C PHE A 230 -8.54 -11.64 -4.92
N LEU A 231 -7.25 -11.31 -4.97
CA LEU A 231 -6.48 -11.28 -6.20
C LEU A 231 -6.43 -12.66 -6.86
N ASN A 232 -6.06 -13.69 -6.09
CA ASN A 232 -6.03 -15.08 -6.58
C ASN A 232 -7.41 -15.56 -7.02
N ALA A 233 -8.42 -15.40 -6.17
CA ALA A 233 -9.73 -16.01 -6.35
C ALA A 233 -10.60 -15.31 -7.41
N TYR A 234 -10.50 -13.98 -7.53
CA TYR A 234 -11.46 -13.19 -8.30
C TYR A 234 -10.84 -12.35 -9.42
N VAL A 235 -9.52 -12.34 -9.58
CA VAL A 235 -8.86 -11.60 -10.66
C VAL A 235 -7.98 -12.51 -11.50
N LEU A 236 -7.03 -13.19 -10.86
CA LEU A 236 -5.96 -13.93 -11.53
C LEU A 236 -6.32 -15.40 -11.78
N HIS A 237 -7.24 -15.97 -10.99
CA HIS A 237 -7.52 -17.40 -10.92
C HIS A 237 -6.23 -18.24 -10.77
N SER A 238 -5.33 -17.75 -9.92
CA SER A 238 -4.04 -18.36 -9.67
C SER A 238 -4.14 -19.45 -8.61
N VAL A 239 -3.49 -20.58 -8.87
CA VAL A 239 -3.25 -21.69 -7.93
C VAL A 239 -1.82 -21.69 -7.40
N GLY A 240 -1.05 -20.65 -7.72
CA GLY A 240 0.34 -20.52 -7.35
C GLY A 240 0.54 -20.19 -5.88
N THR A 241 1.77 -19.81 -5.53
CA THR A 241 2.12 -19.50 -4.14
C THR A 241 1.44 -18.21 -3.68
N THR A 242 0.87 -18.18 -2.48
CA THR A 242 0.25 -16.98 -1.91
C THR A 242 0.80 -16.66 -0.52
N GLY A 243 0.53 -15.45 -0.05
CA GLY A 243 0.73 -15.08 1.35
C GLY A 243 0.83 -13.58 1.59
N GLY A 244 0.70 -13.17 2.84
CA GLY A 244 0.93 -11.80 3.28
C GLY A 244 1.97 -11.75 4.39
N MET A 245 3.03 -10.94 4.22
CA MET A 245 3.87 -10.56 5.35
C MET A 245 3.34 -9.30 6.02
N LEU A 246 3.63 -9.13 7.31
CA LEU A 246 3.24 -7.96 8.10
C LEU A 246 4.49 -7.36 8.73
N GLY A 247 4.82 -6.14 8.31
CA GLY A 247 5.96 -5.36 8.78
C GLY A 247 5.54 -3.99 9.32
N ALA A 248 4.34 -3.89 9.90
CA ALA A 248 3.69 -2.62 10.24
C ALA A 248 3.68 -1.66 9.02
N CYS A 249 4.17 -0.43 9.17
CA CYS A 249 4.29 0.55 8.09
C CYS A 249 5.31 0.19 6.98
N ALA A 250 6.11 -0.87 7.15
CA ALA A 250 7.04 -1.38 6.14
C ALA A 250 6.48 -2.59 5.35
N THR A 251 5.21 -2.94 5.54
CA THR A 251 4.58 -4.17 5.01
C THR A 251 4.75 -4.36 3.50
N PHE A 252 4.56 -3.33 2.66
CA PHE A 252 4.77 -3.48 1.22
C PHE A 252 6.19 -3.96 0.87
N LEU A 253 7.23 -3.42 1.53
CA LEU A 253 8.61 -3.85 1.29
C LEU A 253 8.87 -5.27 1.80
N TYR A 254 8.14 -5.73 2.82
CA TYR A 254 8.19 -7.13 3.24
C TYR A 254 7.63 -8.02 2.14
N ASN A 255 6.43 -7.74 1.64
CA ASN A 255 5.86 -8.49 0.52
C ASN A 255 6.79 -8.48 -0.71
N LEU A 256 7.42 -7.34 -1.00
CA LEU A 256 8.39 -7.18 -2.10
C LEU A 256 9.63 -8.07 -1.93
N GLU A 257 10.19 -8.15 -0.71
CA GLU A 257 11.31 -9.03 -0.40
C GLU A 257 11.00 -10.49 -0.73
N LYS A 258 9.83 -10.97 -0.31
CA LYS A 258 9.39 -12.35 -0.57
C LYS A 258 9.27 -12.63 -2.07
N GLY A 259 8.74 -11.67 -2.83
CA GLY A 259 8.67 -11.72 -4.29
C GLY A 259 10.03 -11.80 -4.95
N VAL A 260 10.93 -10.89 -4.57
CA VAL A 260 12.30 -10.79 -5.09
C VAL A 260 13.06 -12.09 -4.81
N HIS A 261 12.97 -12.64 -3.61
CA HIS A 261 13.67 -13.89 -3.26
C HIS A 261 13.04 -15.13 -3.89
N ALA A 262 11.72 -15.16 -4.07
CA ALA A 262 11.05 -16.24 -4.80
C ALA A 262 11.50 -16.30 -6.27
N ILE A 263 11.63 -15.14 -6.93
CA ILE A 263 12.17 -15.05 -8.31
C ILE A 263 13.65 -15.43 -8.35
N ARG A 264 14.46 -14.89 -7.45
CA ARG A 264 15.91 -15.15 -7.42
C ARG A 264 16.24 -16.62 -7.14
N SER A 265 15.41 -17.31 -6.36
CA SER A 265 15.56 -18.75 -6.09
C SER A 265 15.04 -19.65 -7.22
N GLY A 266 14.36 -19.09 -8.24
CA GLY A 266 13.81 -19.85 -9.36
C GLY A 266 12.50 -20.59 -9.06
N ARG A 267 11.93 -20.42 -7.85
CA ARG A 267 10.64 -21.03 -7.47
C ARG A 267 9.46 -20.39 -8.19
N VAL A 268 9.57 -19.09 -8.46
CA VAL A 268 8.53 -18.26 -9.06
C VAL A 268 9.13 -17.52 -10.24
N ARG A 269 8.36 -17.35 -11.31
CA ARG A 269 8.73 -16.58 -12.51
C ARG A 269 7.93 -15.27 -12.63
N VAL A 270 6.73 -15.22 -12.04
CA VAL A 270 5.88 -14.02 -11.98
C VAL A 270 5.38 -13.82 -10.56
N ALA A 271 5.60 -12.65 -9.98
CA ALA A 271 5.10 -12.31 -8.65
C ALA A 271 4.30 -11.00 -8.67
N ILE A 272 3.06 -11.05 -8.21
CA ILE A 272 2.26 -9.87 -7.91
C ILE A 272 2.57 -9.47 -6.47
N ILE A 273 3.05 -8.26 -6.28
CA ILE A 273 3.37 -7.70 -4.97
C ILE A 273 2.42 -6.56 -4.70
N GLY A 274 1.82 -6.51 -3.52
CA GLY A 274 1.00 -5.36 -3.18
C GLY A 274 0.58 -5.25 -1.74
N THR A 275 -0.20 -4.19 -1.51
CA THR A 275 -0.89 -3.94 -0.25
C THR A 275 -2.14 -3.12 -0.52
N SER A 276 -3.15 -3.23 0.35
CA SER A 276 -4.34 -2.38 0.28
C SER A 276 -4.82 -2.00 1.67
N GLU A 277 -4.66 -0.73 2.04
CA GLU A 277 -4.95 -0.21 3.37
C GLU A 277 -6.02 0.88 3.30
N ALA A 278 -7.10 0.72 4.06
CA ALA A 278 -8.16 1.71 4.23
C ALA A 278 -8.38 2.03 5.71
N PRO A 279 -7.38 2.64 6.39
CA PRO A 279 -7.39 2.79 7.84
C PRO A 279 -8.14 4.03 8.32
N LEU A 280 -8.78 4.78 7.40
CA LEU A 280 -9.60 5.96 7.71
C LEU A 280 -10.93 5.54 8.35
N VAL A 281 -10.80 4.92 9.52
CA VAL A 281 -11.85 4.41 10.40
C VAL A 281 -11.67 5.14 11.74
N PRO A 282 -12.71 5.79 12.30
CA PRO A 282 -12.57 6.70 13.44
C PRO A 282 -11.83 6.10 14.65
N GLU A 283 -12.08 4.82 14.95
CA GLU A 283 -11.47 4.10 16.07
C GLU A 283 -9.99 3.82 15.84
N ILE A 284 -9.59 3.57 14.59
CA ILE A 284 -8.19 3.37 14.22
C ILE A 284 -7.44 4.69 14.33
N MET A 285 -8.03 5.77 13.82
CA MET A 285 -7.48 7.11 13.97
C MET A 285 -7.33 7.51 15.44
N GLU A 286 -8.35 7.26 16.26
CA GLU A 286 -8.30 7.51 17.70
C GLU A 286 -7.21 6.68 18.40
N GLY A 287 -7.00 5.43 17.99
CA GLY A 287 -5.91 4.58 18.49
C GLY A 287 -4.53 5.20 18.25
N TYR A 288 -4.24 5.64 17.03
CA TYR A 288 -2.97 6.32 16.72
C TYR A 288 -2.87 7.70 17.37
N ARG A 289 -3.98 8.42 17.51
CA ARG A 289 -4.04 9.69 18.25
C ARG A 289 -3.68 9.48 19.72
N ALA A 290 -4.21 8.44 20.36
CA ALA A 290 -3.91 8.10 21.76
C ALA A 290 -2.43 7.77 22.00
N MET A 291 -1.71 7.33 20.96
CA MET A 291 -0.25 7.12 20.99
C MET A 291 0.54 8.43 20.87
N GLY A 292 -0.11 9.57 20.59
CA GLY A 292 0.55 10.82 20.22
C GLY A 292 1.22 10.76 18.85
N ALA A 293 0.76 9.89 17.95
CA ALA A 293 1.42 9.66 16.67
C ALA A 293 0.87 10.52 15.52
N LEU A 294 -0.37 11.00 15.63
CA LEU A 294 -1.04 11.79 14.59
C LEU A 294 -0.85 13.29 14.78
N ALA A 295 -0.81 14.03 13.68
CA ALA A 295 -0.84 15.49 13.70
C ALA A 295 -2.24 15.99 14.11
N GLU A 296 -2.37 16.51 15.33
CA GLU A 296 -3.60 17.14 15.81
C GLU A 296 -3.71 18.60 15.36
N ASP A 297 -4.93 19.06 15.08
CA ASP A 297 -5.23 20.38 14.52
C ASP A 297 -4.67 21.51 15.38
N GLN A 298 -4.77 21.40 16.71
CA GLN A 298 -4.22 22.40 17.63
C GLN A 298 -2.69 22.51 17.52
N ALA A 299 -2.00 21.37 17.39
CA ALA A 299 -0.55 21.36 17.28
C ALA A 299 -0.10 21.92 15.93
N LEU A 300 -0.79 21.58 14.85
CA LEU A 300 -0.55 22.15 13.52
C LEU A 300 -0.73 23.68 13.51
N ALA A 301 -1.84 24.18 14.07
CA ALA A 301 -2.09 25.62 14.18
C ALA A 301 -1.01 26.33 15.01
N ALA A 302 -0.55 25.70 16.10
CA ALA A 302 0.51 26.24 16.94
C ALA A 302 1.86 26.34 16.21
N LEU A 303 2.21 25.37 15.35
CA LEU A 303 3.42 25.43 14.52
C LEU A 303 3.43 26.64 13.57
N ASP A 304 2.26 27.08 13.12
CA ASP A 304 2.10 28.22 12.21
C ASP A 304 1.83 29.55 12.95
N GLY A 305 1.70 29.54 14.28
CA GLY A 305 1.22 30.70 15.04
C GLY A 305 -0.18 31.16 14.62
N ALA A 306 -1.00 30.24 14.10
CA ALA A 306 -2.31 30.52 13.52
C ALA A 306 -3.45 30.11 14.46
N ALA A 307 -4.65 30.66 14.22
CA ALA A 307 -5.87 30.25 14.94
C ALA A 307 -6.43 28.90 14.46
N HIS A 308 -6.14 28.52 13.22
CA HIS A 308 -6.63 27.31 12.57
C HIS A 308 -5.51 26.63 11.79
N ALA A 309 -5.53 25.30 11.74
CA ALA A 309 -4.52 24.52 11.03
C ALA A 309 -4.70 24.58 9.52
N ASP A 310 -3.59 24.70 8.79
CA ASP A 310 -3.54 24.37 7.37
C ASP A 310 -3.47 22.84 7.19
N LEU A 311 -4.63 22.24 6.93
CA LEU A 311 -4.76 20.79 6.82
C LEU A 311 -4.06 20.23 5.58
N GLN A 312 -3.87 21.00 4.50
CA GLN A 312 -3.14 20.53 3.31
C GLN A 312 -1.64 20.37 3.60
N ARG A 313 -1.13 21.11 4.59
CA ARG A 313 0.24 21.00 5.10
C ARG A 313 0.35 20.17 6.39
N ALA A 314 -0.61 19.29 6.67
CA ALA A 314 -0.62 18.51 7.91
C ALA A 314 0.58 17.55 8.05
N CYS A 315 1.11 17.04 6.93
CA CYS A 315 2.30 16.19 6.93
C CYS A 315 3.54 17.01 6.54
N ARG A 316 4.48 17.21 7.48
CA ARG A 316 5.68 18.06 7.30
C ARG A 316 6.99 17.27 7.50
N PRO A 317 7.38 16.38 6.58
CA PRO A 317 8.60 15.59 6.72
C PRO A 317 9.84 16.50 6.86
N PHE A 318 10.70 16.22 7.85
CA PHE A 318 11.98 16.92 8.09
C PHE A 318 11.89 18.42 8.44
N SER A 319 10.70 18.97 8.66
CA SER A 319 10.51 20.34 9.16
C SER A 319 9.97 20.33 10.59
N GLU A 320 9.59 21.51 11.09
CA GLU A 320 8.76 21.59 12.28
C GLU A 320 7.43 20.88 12.06
N ASN A 321 7.18 19.85 12.87
CA ASN A 321 6.11 18.88 12.67
C ASN A 321 5.64 18.30 14.01
N CYS A 322 4.48 17.67 14.01
CA CYS A 322 3.83 17.24 15.25
C CYS A 322 3.17 15.86 15.19
N GLY A 323 3.40 15.09 14.12
CA GLY A 323 2.75 13.80 13.93
C GLY A 323 2.57 13.45 12.46
N PHE A 324 2.28 12.19 12.17
CA PHE A 324 1.96 11.79 10.80
C PHE A 324 0.49 12.05 10.47
N THR A 325 0.18 12.20 9.18
CA THR A 325 -1.19 12.27 8.67
C THR A 325 -1.58 10.91 8.13
N MET A 326 -2.67 10.30 8.61
CA MET A 326 -3.11 8.99 8.14
C MET A 326 -3.64 9.05 6.71
N ALA A 327 -3.49 7.97 5.94
CA ALA A 327 -4.00 7.89 4.58
C ALA A 327 -4.50 6.49 4.22
N GLU A 328 -5.23 6.40 3.12
CA GLU A 328 -5.62 5.14 2.46
C GLU A 328 -4.92 5.00 1.10
N SER A 329 -4.49 3.78 0.76
CA SER A 329 -3.84 3.48 -0.53
C SER A 329 -3.85 1.98 -0.83
N ALA A 330 -3.98 1.64 -2.11
CA ALA A 330 -3.73 0.30 -2.63
C ALA A 330 -2.74 0.35 -3.78
N GLN A 331 -1.65 -0.40 -3.69
CA GLN A 331 -0.54 -0.35 -4.65
C GLN A 331 -0.11 -1.77 -5.00
N PHE A 332 0.00 -2.05 -6.29
CA PHE A 332 0.39 -3.35 -6.82
C PHE A 332 1.44 -3.20 -7.91
N THR A 333 2.40 -4.11 -7.90
CA THR A 333 3.41 -4.22 -8.95
C THR A 333 3.53 -5.66 -9.42
N VAL A 334 3.78 -5.85 -10.72
CA VAL A 334 4.03 -7.15 -11.33
C VAL A 334 5.54 -7.27 -11.54
N LEU A 335 6.12 -8.28 -10.91
CA LEU A 335 7.50 -8.67 -11.11
C LEU A 335 7.59 -9.89 -12.01
N MET A 336 8.55 -9.89 -12.92
CA MET A 336 8.94 -11.07 -13.69
C MET A 336 10.41 -11.39 -13.49
N ASP A 337 10.80 -12.64 -13.67
CA ASP A 337 12.20 -12.94 -13.97
C ASP A 337 12.61 -12.31 -15.30
N ASP A 338 13.87 -11.93 -15.41
CA ASP A 338 14.40 -11.22 -16.57
C ASP A 338 14.25 -11.99 -17.88
N THR A 339 14.35 -13.32 -17.85
CA THR A 339 14.19 -14.15 -19.05
C THR A 339 12.74 -14.13 -19.54
N LEU A 340 11.77 -14.30 -18.63
CA LEU A 340 10.35 -14.25 -18.97
C LEU A 340 9.94 -12.89 -19.54
N ALA A 341 10.43 -11.80 -18.94
CA ALA A 341 10.15 -10.46 -19.44
C ALA A 341 10.63 -10.28 -20.88
N LEU A 342 11.84 -10.77 -21.19
CA LEU A 342 12.39 -10.74 -22.56
C LEU A 342 11.61 -11.66 -23.53
N GLU A 343 11.18 -12.84 -23.08
CA GLU A 343 10.37 -13.80 -23.85
C GLU A 343 9.02 -13.19 -24.25
N LEU A 344 8.34 -12.55 -23.30
CA LEU A 344 7.01 -11.96 -23.51
C LEU A 344 7.03 -10.60 -24.20
N GLY A 345 8.18 -9.94 -24.28
CA GLY A 345 8.22 -8.55 -24.75
C GLY A 345 7.68 -7.57 -23.70
N ALA A 346 7.66 -7.95 -22.41
CA ALA A 346 7.13 -7.10 -21.36
C ALA A 346 7.89 -5.78 -21.29
N ASP A 347 7.16 -4.69 -21.08
CA ASP A 347 7.79 -3.39 -20.83
C ASP A 347 8.53 -3.43 -19.48
N ILE A 348 9.56 -2.61 -19.32
CA ILE A 348 10.41 -2.59 -18.11
C ILE A 348 10.33 -1.20 -17.50
N LEU A 349 9.71 -1.09 -16.33
CA LEU A 349 9.64 0.16 -15.57
C LEU A 349 10.89 0.37 -14.70
N GLY A 350 11.57 -0.73 -14.36
CA GLY A 350 12.76 -0.76 -13.52
C GLY A 350 13.04 -2.18 -13.02
N ALA A 351 13.91 -2.31 -12.03
CA ALA A 351 14.19 -3.59 -11.37
C ALA A 351 14.36 -3.42 -9.86
N VAL A 352 14.11 -4.49 -9.10
CA VAL A 352 14.34 -4.56 -7.65
C VAL A 352 15.31 -5.71 -7.38
N PRO A 353 16.62 -5.44 -7.29
CA PRO A 353 17.62 -6.49 -7.08
C PRO A 353 17.50 -7.15 -5.70
N ASP A 354 17.19 -6.37 -4.66
CA ASP A 354 17.00 -6.87 -3.30
C ASP A 354 16.22 -5.90 -2.40
N VAL A 355 15.74 -6.45 -1.28
CA VAL A 355 15.13 -5.71 -0.17
C VAL A 355 15.72 -6.23 1.13
N PHE A 356 16.18 -5.32 1.99
CA PHE A 356 16.81 -5.69 3.25
C PHE A 356 15.89 -5.40 4.42
N ILE A 357 15.61 -6.42 5.24
CA ILE A 357 14.73 -6.32 6.42
C ILE A 357 15.52 -6.65 7.68
N HIS A 358 15.49 -5.76 8.69
CA HIS A 358 16.18 -6.00 9.97
C HIS A 358 15.38 -5.45 11.15
N ALA A 359 15.36 -6.25 12.23
CA ALA A 359 14.80 -5.86 13.52
C ALA A 359 15.73 -4.90 14.28
N ASP A 360 15.21 -4.29 15.36
CA ASP A 360 15.97 -3.36 16.21
C ASP A 360 16.74 -4.04 17.37
N GLY A 361 16.54 -5.34 17.63
CA GLY A 361 17.06 -6.01 18.82
C GLY A 361 16.28 -5.67 20.09
N GLY A 362 16.96 -5.55 21.24
CA GLY A 362 16.32 -5.24 22.53
C GLY A 362 15.74 -3.82 22.57
N LYS A 363 14.46 -3.68 22.94
CA LYS A 363 13.72 -2.40 22.93
C LYS A 363 13.13 -2.05 24.30
N LYS A 364 12.99 -0.74 24.57
CA LYS A 364 12.19 -0.20 25.68
C LYS A 364 10.71 -0.12 25.29
N SER A 365 10.37 0.85 24.43
CA SER A 365 9.02 0.97 23.85
C SER A 365 8.94 0.22 22.53
N ILE A 366 7.81 -0.44 22.27
CA ILE A 366 7.57 -1.18 21.03
C ILE A 366 7.45 -0.26 19.80
N SER A 367 7.01 0.99 20.00
CA SER A 367 6.80 1.97 18.93
C SER A 367 7.99 2.90 18.69
N ALA A 368 8.97 2.93 19.60
CA ALA A 368 10.15 3.79 19.44
C ALA A 368 11.05 3.30 18.29
N PRO A 369 11.71 4.19 17.54
CA PRO A 369 12.69 3.80 16.51
C PRO A 369 13.91 3.11 17.13
N GLY A 370 14.67 2.37 16.32
CA GLY A 370 15.87 1.66 16.76
C GLY A 370 16.92 1.47 15.67
N VAL A 371 17.84 0.53 15.89
CA VAL A 371 19.08 0.41 15.10
C VAL A 371 18.93 -0.37 13.80
N GLY A 372 17.84 -1.10 13.59
CA GLY A 372 17.70 -2.00 12.43
C GLY A 372 17.83 -1.27 11.10
N ASN A 373 17.37 -0.01 11.02
CA ASN A 373 17.44 0.77 9.78
C ASN A 373 18.86 1.17 9.36
N TYR A 374 19.85 1.18 10.26
CA TYR A 374 21.25 1.31 9.86
C TYR A 374 21.70 0.13 9.00
N LEU A 375 21.25 -1.09 9.33
CA LEU A 375 21.61 -2.30 8.59
C LEU A 375 20.95 -2.32 7.22
N THR A 376 19.67 -1.95 7.14
CA THR A 376 18.94 -1.95 5.87
C THR A 376 19.50 -0.90 4.91
N MET A 377 19.74 0.33 5.38
CA MET A 377 20.33 1.40 4.57
C MET A 377 21.77 1.09 4.13
N GLY A 378 22.61 0.59 5.04
CA GLY A 378 23.99 0.24 4.71
C GLY A 378 24.09 -0.89 3.68
N LYS A 379 23.26 -1.94 3.80
CA LYS A 379 23.20 -3.04 2.84
C LYS A 379 22.66 -2.59 1.48
N ALA A 380 21.61 -1.75 1.47
CA ALA A 380 21.07 -1.18 0.24
C ALA A 380 22.11 -0.32 -0.49
N ALA A 381 22.80 0.58 0.20
CA ALA A 381 23.86 1.40 -0.39
C ALA A 381 25.03 0.55 -0.91
N ALA A 382 25.44 -0.49 -0.17
CA ALA A 382 26.48 -1.41 -0.61
C ALA A 382 26.09 -2.15 -1.90
N LEU A 383 24.84 -2.62 -2.00
CA LEU A 383 24.33 -3.28 -3.20
C LEU A 383 24.24 -2.31 -4.38
N THR A 384 23.73 -1.09 -4.17
CA THR A 384 23.70 -0.06 -5.22
C THR A 384 25.11 0.24 -5.73
N ARG A 385 26.09 0.45 -4.84
CA ARG A 385 27.50 0.63 -5.22
C ARG A 385 28.04 -0.56 -6.02
N GLN A 386 27.70 -1.79 -5.63
CA GLN A 386 28.13 -2.98 -6.36
C GLN A 386 27.58 -3.02 -7.79
N LEU A 387 26.32 -2.59 -7.98
CA LEU A 387 25.62 -2.70 -9.25
C LEU A 387 25.94 -1.56 -10.23
N ILE A 388 26.04 -0.32 -9.74
CA ILE A 388 26.20 0.87 -10.60
C ILE A 388 27.49 1.66 -10.29
N GLY A 389 28.37 1.11 -9.45
CA GLY A 389 29.63 1.73 -9.07
C GLY A 389 29.51 2.85 -8.04
N GLU A 390 30.66 3.36 -7.63
CA GLU A 390 30.78 4.42 -6.63
C GLU A 390 30.19 5.75 -7.13
N GLN A 391 30.43 6.10 -8.40
CA GLN A 391 29.85 7.29 -9.02
C GLN A 391 28.33 7.16 -9.17
N GLY A 392 27.82 6.00 -9.62
CA GLY A 392 26.39 5.75 -9.72
C GLY A 392 25.66 5.94 -8.39
N LEU A 393 26.21 5.38 -7.29
CA LEU A 393 25.65 5.62 -5.95
C LEU A 393 25.73 7.10 -5.55
N ARG A 394 26.88 7.76 -5.73
CA ARG A 394 27.11 9.12 -5.19
C ARG A 394 26.38 10.22 -5.94
N GLN A 395 26.23 10.09 -7.25
CA GLN A 395 25.77 11.18 -8.11
C GLN A 395 24.41 10.89 -8.73
N HIS A 396 24.10 9.61 -8.97
CA HIS A 396 22.93 9.17 -9.74
C HIS A 396 21.92 8.36 -8.91
N SER A 397 22.06 8.38 -7.58
CA SER A 397 21.08 7.81 -6.67
C SER A 397 20.41 8.86 -5.79
N PHE A 398 19.21 8.54 -5.31
CA PHE A 398 18.50 9.34 -4.33
C PHE A 398 17.84 8.44 -3.28
N VAL A 399 17.43 9.04 -2.16
CA VAL A 399 16.69 8.35 -1.11
C VAL A 399 15.23 8.75 -1.17
N HIS A 400 14.36 7.75 -1.29
CA HIS A 400 12.97 7.92 -0.99
C HIS A 400 12.75 7.67 0.51
N ALA A 401 12.77 8.74 1.30
CA ALA A 401 12.70 8.63 2.75
C ALA A 401 11.35 8.09 3.25
N HIS A 402 11.39 7.49 4.44
CA HIS A 402 10.20 7.13 5.19
C HIS A 402 9.43 8.41 5.58
N GLY A 403 10.10 9.43 6.11
CA GLY A 403 9.65 10.82 6.15
C GLY A 403 8.22 11.02 6.66
N THR A 404 7.93 10.64 7.91
CA THR A 404 6.54 10.56 8.41
C THR A 404 5.95 11.85 8.95
N GLY A 405 6.69 12.95 9.00
CA GLY A 405 6.22 14.18 9.66
C GLY A 405 6.18 14.09 11.18
N THR A 406 6.94 13.16 11.78
CA THR A 406 7.06 13.04 13.25
C THR A 406 8.41 13.56 13.76
N PRO A 407 8.48 14.17 14.96
CA PRO A 407 9.74 14.69 15.51
C PRO A 407 10.81 13.60 15.69
N GLN A 408 10.41 12.44 16.21
CA GLN A 408 11.35 11.32 16.37
C GLN A 408 11.89 10.82 15.03
N ASN A 409 11.06 10.78 13.97
CA ASN A 409 11.52 10.32 12.66
C ASN A 409 12.49 11.30 12.02
N ARG A 410 12.20 12.62 12.03
CA ARG A 410 13.06 13.60 11.35
C ARG A 410 14.49 13.56 11.89
N THR A 411 14.68 13.40 13.19
CA THR A 411 16.00 13.28 13.81
C THR A 411 16.61 11.91 13.53
N THR A 412 15.90 10.81 13.81
CA THR A 412 16.50 9.47 13.71
C THR A 412 16.78 9.03 12.28
N GLU A 413 15.89 9.32 11.34
CA GLU A 413 16.10 8.99 9.93
C GLU A 413 17.23 9.82 9.33
N SER A 414 17.25 11.13 9.56
CA SER A 414 18.30 11.98 9.02
C SER A 414 19.69 11.59 9.50
N VAL A 415 19.86 11.21 10.79
CA VAL A 415 21.13 10.66 11.30
C VAL A 415 21.56 9.41 10.54
N ILE A 416 20.64 8.49 10.28
CA ILE A 416 20.93 7.23 9.58
C ILE A 416 21.36 7.50 8.14
N LEU A 417 20.59 8.35 7.45
CA LEU A 417 20.87 8.73 6.07
C LEU A 417 22.21 9.45 5.97
N ASP A 418 22.48 10.43 6.84
CA ASP A 418 23.70 11.22 6.86
C ASP A 418 24.94 10.35 7.16
N ARG A 419 24.85 9.47 8.16
CA ARG A 419 25.95 8.54 8.47
C ARG A 419 26.21 7.53 7.36
N THR A 420 25.14 7.07 6.69
CA THR A 420 25.27 6.21 5.51
C THR A 420 25.95 6.98 4.38
N ALA A 421 25.48 8.19 4.07
CA ALA A 421 26.08 9.06 3.06
C ALA A 421 27.58 9.27 3.32
N LYS A 422 27.94 9.65 4.55
CA LYS A 422 29.34 9.80 4.98
C LYS A 422 30.16 8.53 4.78
N ALA A 423 29.64 7.36 5.19
CA ALA A 423 30.34 6.09 5.08
C ALA A 423 30.61 5.68 3.61
N PHE A 424 29.75 6.11 2.69
CA PHE A 424 29.88 5.84 1.25
C PHE A 424 30.47 7.02 0.46
N GLY A 425 30.87 8.12 1.13
CA GLY A 425 31.46 9.31 0.50
C GLY A 425 30.49 10.10 -0.38
N ILE A 426 29.21 10.11 -0.03
CA ILE A 426 28.18 10.94 -0.70
C ILE A 426 28.16 12.31 -0.01
N GLU A 427 28.24 13.40 -0.77
CA GLU A 427 28.28 14.77 -0.23
C GLU A 427 26.90 15.44 -0.21
N HIS A 428 26.04 15.16 -1.19
CA HIS A 428 24.74 15.82 -1.36
C HIS A 428 23.66 14.84 -1.79
N TRP A 429 23.37 13.84 -0.95
CA TRP A 429 22.42 12.80 -1.32
C TRP A 429 21.00 13.37 -1.41
N PRO A 430 20.31 13.34 -2.57
CA PRO A 430 18.96 13.87 -2.67
C PRO A 430 17.98 13.03 -1.84
N VAL A 431 17.13 13.70 -1.06
CA VAL A 431 16.12 13.08 -0.20
C VAL A 431 14.74 13.64 -0.55
N VAL A 432 13.82 12.74 -0.90
CA VAL A 432 12.40 13.05 -1.17
C VAL A 432 11.48 12.38 -0.16
N ALA A 433 10.31 12.96 0.11
CA ALA A 433 9.36 12.45 1.10
C ALA A 433 7.90 12.68 0.67
N ILE A 434 7.36 11.79 -0.17
CA ILE A 434 6.01 11.93 -0.75
C ILE A 434 4.85 11.85 0.24
N LYS A 435 5.11 11.42 1.50
CA LYS A 435 4.09 11.49 2.55
C LYS A 435 3.64 12.93 2.81
N ALA A 436 4.44 13.93 2.42
CA ALA A 436 4.05 15.33 2.35
C ALA A 436 2.77 15.55 1.51
N TYR A 437 2.54 14.74 0.47
CA TYR A 437 1.38 14.85 -0.41
C TYR A 437 0.29 13.84 -0.08
N LEU A 438 0.71 12.60 0.19
CA LEU A 438 -0.20 11.45 0.26
C LEU A 438 -0.63 11.11 1.68
N GLY A 439 0.07 11.62 2.69
CA GLY A 439 -0.02 11.11 4.05
C GLY A 439 0.66 9.75 4.21
N HIS A 440 0.31 9.02 5.25
CA HIS A 440 0.89 7.73 5.59
C HIS A 440 -0.17 6.63 5.48
N SER A 441 -0.09 5.86 4.41
CA SER A 441 -0.98 4.75 4.07
C SER A 441 -0.66 3.42 4.77
N LEU A 442 -0.09 3.53 5.98
CA LEU A 442 0.39 2.42 6.81
C LEU A 442 1.15 1.35 6.01
N GLY A 443 0.60 0.15 5.82
CA GLY A 443 1.24 -0.95 5.10
C GLY A 443 1.56 -0.64 3.63
N SER A 444 0.76 0.22 2.99
CA SER A 444 0.94 0.63 1.59
C SER A 444 1.97 1.73 1.35
N ALA A 445 2.55 2.28 2.41
CA ALA A 445 3.48 3.40 2.29
C ALA A 445 4.69 3.08 1.39
N GLY A 446 5.24 1.86 1.47
CA GLY A 446 6.35 1.45 0.61
C GLY A 446 5.95 1.33 -0.87
N GLY A 447 4.69 0.99 -1.16
CA GLY A 447 4.16 0.90 -2.52
C GLY A 447 3.95 2.28 -3.13
N ASP A 448 3.46 3.25 -2.35
CA ASP A 448 3.38 4.64 -2.78
C ASP A 448 4.77 5.18 -3.13
N GLN A 449 5.78 4.87 -2.30
CA GLN A 449 7.17 5.28 -2.53
C GLN A 449 7.76 4.62 -3.79
N LEU A 450 7.49 3.33 -4.04
CA LEU A 450 7.93 2.65 -5.26
C LEU A 450 7.26 3.26 -6.50
N SER A 451 5.95 3.47 -6.46
CA SER A 451 5.20 4.10 -7.57
C SER A 451 5.78 5.47 -7.94
N ALA A 452 6.02 6.31 -6.94
CA ALA A 452 6.60 7.63 -7.15
C ALA A 452 8.05 7.56 -7.66
N ALA A 453 8.86 6.62 -7.17
CA ALA A 453 10.23 6.44 -7.66
C ALA A 453 10.27 6.02 -9.14
N LEU A 454 9.38 5.13 -9.57
CA LEU A 454 9.23 4.78 -10.98
C LEU A 454 8.81 5.99 -11.82
N GLY A 455 7.90 6.82 -11.29
CA GLY A 455 7.53 8.09 -11.91
C GLY A 455 8.71 9.06 -12.04
N SER A 456 9.56 9.16 -11.02
CA SER A 456 10.80 9.94 -11.07
C SER A 456 11.74 9.47 -12.17
N PHE A 457 11.91 8.16 -12.35
CA PHE A 457 12.73 7.61 -13.45
C PHE A 457 12.11 7.86 -14.83
N ALA A 458 10.79 7.78 -14.95
CA ALA A 458 10.09 7.96 -16.23
C ALA A 458 10.06 9.42 -16.69
N HIS A 459 9.90 10.36 -15.74
CA HIS A 459 9.70 11.77 -16.05
C HIS A 459 10.95 12.64 -15.82
N GLY A 460 11.98 12.10 -15.16
CA GLY A 460 13.20 12.85 -14.86
C GLY A 460 12.97 13.97 -13.85
N TRP A 461 12.17 13.71 -12.81
CA TRP A 461 11.87 14.68 -11.76
C TRP A 461 11.93 14.06 -10.37
N LEU A 462 12.55 14.75 -9.42
CA LEU A 462 12.41 14.47 -8.00
C LEU A 462 11.28 15.32 -7.41
N PRO A 463 10.27 14.72 -6.75
CA PRO A 463 9.19 15.48 -6.12
C PRO A 463 9.71 16.25 -4.90
N GLY A 464 9.32 17.52 -4.80
CA GLY A 464 9.68 18.37 -3.66
C GLY A 464 8.94 17.97 -2.38
N ILE A 465 9.41 18.43 -1.22
CA ILE A 465 8.68 18.33 0.06
C ILE A 465 7.88 19.62 0.22
N ARG A 466 6.83 19.81 -0.59
CA ARG A 466 6.16 21.11 -0.79
C ARG A 466 5.31 21.60 0.39
N THR A 467 5.11 20.77 1.42
CA THR A 467 4.39 21.14 2.64
C THR A 467 5.25 21.88 3.66
N VAL A 468 6.56 22.00 3.42
CA VAL A 468 7.51 22.64 4.34
C VAL A 468 8.16 23.86 3.69
N ASP A 469 8.55 24.81 4.54
CA ASP A 469 9.24 26.06 4.18
C ASP A 469 10.71 26.07 4.65
N HIS A 470 11.06 25.21 5.60
CA HIS A 470 12.42 25.03 6.10
C HIS A 470 12.64 23.61 6.62
N ILE A 471 13.90 23.28 6.89
CA ILE A 471 14.31 22.04 7.59
C ILE A 471 14.52 22.38 9.06
N ALA A 472 14.00 21.54 9.97
CA ALA A 472 14.14 21.76 11.42
C ALA A 472 15.61 21.68 11.86
N ASP A 473 15.95 22.41 12.92
CA ASP A 473 17.34 22.55 13.40
C ASP A 473 17.94 21.23 13.92
N ASP A 474 17.09 20.29 14.34
CA ASP A 474 17.49 18.98 14.85
C ASP A 474 17.69 17.91 13.75
N VAL A 475 17.55 18.29 12.48
CA VAL A 475 17.74 17.39 11.33
C VAL A 475 19.20 17.40 10.88
N HIS A 476 19.79 16.21 10.80
CA HIS A 476 21.14 16.02 10.28
C HIS A 476 21.17 16.17 8.76
N ARG A 477 22.07 17.00 8.24
CA ARG A 477 22.07 17.41 6.82
C ARG A 477 23.45 17.70 6.26
N ASP A 478 24.51 17.23 6.91
CA ASP A 478 25.90 17.50 6.48
C ASP A 478 26.16 16.91 5.09
N HIS A 479 25.56 15.75 4.78
CA HIS A 479 25.74 15.01 3.54
C HIS A 479 24.45 14.84 2.71
N LEU A 480 23.37 15.52 3.10
CA LEU A 480 22.02 15.31 2.56
C LEU A 480 21.48 16.58 1.91
N ASN A 481 20.74 16.40 0.81
CA ASN A 481 20.01 17.44 0.12
C ASN A 481 18.51 17.12 0.15
N PHE A 482 17.79 17.66 1.13
CA PHE A 482 16.33 17.54 1.18
C PHE A 482 15.70 18.41 0.07
N CYS A 483 15.03 17.78 -0.89
CA CYS A 483 14.46 18.46 -2.04
C CYS A 483 13.21 19.25 -1.64
N LEU A 484 13.33 20.54 -1.29
CA LEU A 484 12.17 21.37 -0.90
C LEU A 484 11.31 21.81 -2.09
N THR A 485 11.88 21.81 -3.29
CA THR A 485 11.20 22.08 -4.56
C THR A 485 11.33 20.89 -5.50
N HIS A 486 10.49 20.84 -6.53
CA HIS A 486 10.67 19.90 -7.64
C HIS A 486 12.02 20.13 -8.30
N GLN A 487 12.79 19.06 -8.55
CA GLN A 487 14.12 19.16 -9.16
C GLN A 487 14.18 18.29 -10.42
N PRO A 488 14.52 18.85 -11.60
CA PRO A 488 14.73 18.06 -12.80
C PRO A 488 16.01 17.24 -12.67
N ARG A 489 15.93 15.96 -13.06
CA ARG A 489 17.00 14.95 -12.95
C ARG A 489 16.84 13.89 -14.04
N ASP A 490 17.54 14.07 -15.16
CA ASP A 490 17.57 13.15 -16.29
C ASP A 490 18.57 11.98 -16.12
N ASP A 491 19.38 12.04 -15.06
CA ASP A 491 20.51 11.16 -14.79
C ASP A 491 20.24 10.12 -13.68
N LEU A 492 18.99 9.96 -13.23
CA LEU A 492 18.64 9.05 -12.14
C LEU A 492 18.84 7.58 -12.55
N GLN A 493 19.65 6.84 -11.78
CA GLN A 493 19.95 5.42 -12.02
C GLN A 493 19.37 4.50 -10.95
N ALA A 494 19.30 4.96 -9.70
CA ALA A 494 18.82 4.14 -8.59
C ALA A 494 18.13 4.96 -7.50
N THR A 495 17.27 4.30 -6.72
CA THR A 495 16.72 4.83 -5.49
C THR A 495 16.83 3.83 -4.36
N LEU A 496 17.00 4.34 -3.14
CA LEU A 496 16.85 3.58 -1.91
C LEU A 496 15.52 3.97 -1.28
N ILE A 497 14.57 3.03 -1.31
CA ILE A 497 13.23 3.24 -0.74
C ILE A 497 13.27 2.80 0.71
N ASN A 498 13.23 3.76 1.63
CA ASN A 498 13.32 3.51 3.05
C ASN A 498 11.94 3.46 3.71
N SER A 499 11.64 2.40 4.47
CA SER A 499 10.44 2.32 5.29
C SER A 499 10.69 1.68 6.65
N LYS A 500 9.96 2.15 7.66
CA LYS A 500 10.06 1.71 9.06
C LYS A 500 8.67 1.58 9.66
N GLY A 501 8.54 0.85 10.75
CA GLY A 501 7.29 0.72 11.48
C GLY A 501 7.48 0.26 12.91
N PHE A 502 6.39 0.26 13.68
CA PHE A 502 6.38 -0.23 15.06
C PHE A 502 6.86 -1.69 15.15
N GLY A 503 7.27 -2.12 16.34
CA GLY A 503 7.83 -3.46 16.56
C GLY A 503 9.29 -3.59 16.19
N GLY A 504 9.92 -2.50 15.75
CA GLY A 504 11.27 -2.51 15.19
C GLY A 504 11.34 -3.12 13.80
N ASN A 505 10.31 -2.89 12.98
CA ASN A 505 10.28 -3.32 11.59
C ASN A 505 10.97 -2.27 10.73
N ASN A 506 12.04 -2.64 10.02
CA ASN A 506 12.78 -1.75 9.13
C ASN A 506 13.02 -2.46 7.81
N ALA A 507 12.79 -1.77 6.70
CA ALA A 507 13.06 -2.27 5.36
C ALA A 507 13.63 -1.18 4.45
N THR A 508 14.63 -1.55 3.63
CA THR A 508 15.13 -0.68 2.56
C THR A 508 15.23 -1.50 1.28
N ALA A 509 14.52 -1.06 0.23
CA ALA A 509 14.60 -1.66 -1.11
C ALA A 509 15.53 -0.85 -2.01
N VAL A 510 16.26 -1.55 -2.88
CA VAL A 510 16.98 -0.93 -4.00
C VAL A 510 16.09 -1.04 -5.23
N ALA A 511 15.77 0.08 -5.87
CA ALA A 511 15.12 0.09 -7.18
C ALA A 511 16.04 0.76 -8.21
N LEU A 512 16.15 0.14 -9.38
CA LEU A 512 16.94 0.63 -10.51
C LEU A 512 16.03 1.23 -11.58
N SER A 513 16.51 2.26 -12.27
CA SER A 513 15.80 2.84 -13.40
C SER A 513 15.65 1.84 -14.55
N HIS A 514 14.68 2.08 -15.43
CA HIS A 514 14.49 1.29 -16.65
C HIS A 514 15.76 1.30 -17.52
N THR A 515 16.44 2.45 -17.68
CA THR A 515 17.67 2.58 -18.48
C THR A 515 18.82 1.72 -17.94
N MET A 516 19.00 1.72 -16.61
CA MET A 516 20.02 0.89 -15.97
C MET A 516 19.68 -0.60 -16.08
N THR A 517 18.40 -0.93 -15.92
CA THR A 517 17.90 -2.31 -16.05
C THR A 517 18.15 -2.84 -17.46
N GLU A 518 17.78 -2.08 -18.51
CA GLU A 518 18.04 -2.46 -19.90
C GLU A 518 19.54 -2.66 -20.18
N SER A 519 20.40 -1.82 -19.62
CA SER A 519 21.86 -1.95 -19.74
C SER A 519 22.36 -3.27 -19.13
N MET A 520 21.88 -3.62 -17.93
CA MET A 520 22.22 -4.89 -17.27
C MET A 520 21.70 -6.10 -18.04
N LEU A 521 20.48 -6.03 -18.59
CA LEU A 521 19.95 -7.10 -19.44
C LEU A 521 20.74 -7.25 -20.74
N THR A 522 21.23 -6.15 -21.32
CA THR A 522 22.10 -6.17 -22.51
C THR A 522 23.37 -6.94 -22.22
N GLN A 523 24.00 -6.63 -21.09
CA GLN A 523 25.23 -7.29 -20.66
C GLN A 523 25.01 -8.79 -20.40
N ARG A 524 23.86 -9.17 -19.83
CA ARG A 524 23.56 -10.55 -19.42
C ARG A 524 23.11 -11.45 -20.58
N HIS A 525 22.18 -10.97 -21.40
CA HIS A 525 21.50 -11.77 -22.44
C HIS A 525 22.05 -11.53 -23.85
N GLY A 526 22.85 -10.48 -24.03
CA GLY A 526 23.43 -10.10 -25.32
C GLY A 526 22.50 -9.27 -26.20
N GLN A 527 23.09 -8.55 -27.15
CA GLN A 527 22.38 -7.60 -28.01
C GLN A 527 21.28 -8.24 -28.86
N GLN A 528 21.46 -9.48 -29.32
CA GLN A 528 20.47 -10.17 -30.15
C GLN A 528 19.17 -10.47 -29.38
N ALA A 529 19.28 -10.97 -28.15
CA ALA A 529 18.11 -11.24 -27.31
C ALA A 529 17.32 -9.96 -27.04
N LEU A 530 18.04 -8.87 -26.79
CA LEU A 530 17.42 -7.56 -26.54
C LEU A 530 16.79 -6.94 -27.78
N ALA A 531 17.41 -7.05 -28.95
CA ALA A 531 16.78 -6.62 -30.20
C ALA A 531 15.46 -7.37 -30.43
N GLY A 532 15.43 -8.68 -30.17
CA GLY A 532 14.21 -9.48 -30.24
C GLY A 532 13.15 -9.07 -29.21
N TRP A 533 13.56 -8.76 -27.98
CA TRP A 533 12.66 -8.22 -26.96
C TRP A 533 12.11 -6.85 -27.33
N GLN A 534 12.96 -5.92 -27.79
CA GLN A 534 12.54 -4.59 -28.24
C GLN A 534 11.48 -4.68 -29.34
N GLN A 535 11.67 -5.57 -30.32
CA GLN A 535 10.68 -5.81 -31.36
C GLN A 535 9.34 -6.33 -30.80
N ARG A 536 9.36 -7.27 -29.85
CA ARG A 536 8.13 -7.78 -29.21
C ARG A 536 7.45 -6.72 -28.34
N ARG A 537 8.23 -5.87 -27.69
CA ARG A 537 7.77 -4.83 -26.77
C ARG A 537 6.94 -3.75 -27.44
N GLU A 538 7.11 -3.50 -28.74
CA GLU A 538 6.32 -2.50 -29.45
C GLU A 538 4.81 -2.76 -29.35
N ALA A 539 4.37 -4.02 -29.50
CA ALA A 539 2.96 -4.38 -29.35
C ALA A 539 2.46 -4.17 -27.91
N VAL A 540 3.30 -4.46 -26.92
CA VAL A 540 2.97 -4.23 -25.50
C VAL A 540 2.85 -2.74 -25.21
N ARG A 541 3.74 -1.91 -25.75
CA ARG A 541 3.68 -0.45 -25.60
C ARG A 541 2.47 0.16 -26.31
N GLU A 542 2.08 -0.35 -27.47
CA GLU A 542 0.84 0.03 -28.13
C GLU A 542 -0.38 -0.29 -27.25
N ALA A 543 -0.43 -1.49 -26.65
CA ALA A 543 -1.48 -1.85 -25.72
C ALA A 543 -1.51 -0.96 -24.47
N LYS A 544 -0.34 -0.61 -23.91
CA LYS A 544 -0.23 0.37 -22.80
C LYS A 544 -0.69 1.76 -23.21
N ALA A 545 -0.39 2.22 -24.42
CA ALA A 545 -0.87 3.50 -24.94
C ALA A 545 -2.40 3.49 -25.09
N ASN A 546 -2.99 2.39 -25.57
CA ASN A 546 -4.46 2.23 -25.62
C ASN A 546 -5.08 2.23 -24.22
N PHE A 547 -4.44 1.57 -23.24
CA PHE A 547 -4.87 1.61 -21.86
C PHE A 547 -4.76 3.02 -21.27
N ARG A 548 -3.68 3.76 -21.55
CA ARG A 548 -3.55 5.17 -21.18
C ARG A 548 -4.70 6.00 -21.74
N GLU A 549 -4.98 5.88 -23.03
CA GLU A 549 -6.09 6.60 -23.67
C GLU A 549 -7.44 6.25 -23.01
N HIS A 550 -7.65 4.97 -22.69
CA HIS A 550 -8.83 4.53 -21.93
C HIS A 550 -8.92 5.23 -20.56
N CYS A 551 -7.80 5.36 -19.83
CA CYS A 551 -7.78 6.09 -18.56
C CYS A 551 -8.18 7.57 -18.70
N LEU A 552 -7.90 8.19 -19.84
CA LEU A 552 -8.19 9.60 -20.12
C LEU A 552 -9.64 9.82 -20.57
N THR A 553 -10.27 8.81 -21.16
CA THR A 553 -11.55 8.95 -21.88
C THR A 553 -12.71 8.17 -21.29
N HIS A 554 -12.45 7.13 -20.49
CA HIS A 554 -13.48 6.22 -19.97
C HIS A 554 -13.40 6.10 -18.45
N ALA A 555 -14.55 5.81 -17.83
CA ALA A 555 -14.60 5.41 -16.43
C ALA A 555 -13.88 4.06 -16.24
N PRO A 556 -13.24 3.83 -15.09
CA PRO A 556 -12.56 2.57 -14.82
C PRO A 556 -13.51 1.38 -14.77
N ALA A 557 -13.08 0.25 -15.33
CA ALA A 557 -13.79 -1.02 -15.29
C ALA A 557 -12.87 -2.12 -14.71
N PRO A 558 -12.86 -2.32 -13.38
CA PRO A 558 -12.00 -3.31 -12.76
C PRO A 558 -12.47 -4.75 -13.05
N ILE A 559 -11.51 -5.67 -13.00
CA ILE A 559 -11.72 -7.10 -13.24
C ILE A 559 -12.21 -7.74 -11.94
N TYR A 560 -13.37 -8.40 -12.00
CA TYR A 560 -13.89 -9.20 -10.90
C TYR A 560 -14.68 -10.41 -11.44
N ARG A 561 -14.11 -11.61 -11.30
CA ARG A 561 -14.53 -12.87 -11.91
C ARG A 561 -15.03 -13.86 -10.86
N PHE A 562 -16.07 -13.47 -10.12
CA PHE A 562 -16.66 -14.33 -9.10
C PHE A 562 -17.41 -15.51 -9.75
N ASN A 563 -17.14 -16.72 -9.24
CA ASN A 563 -17.78 -17.97 -9.71
C ASN A 563 -17.45 -18.34 -11.17
N GLU A 564 -16.35 -17.80 -11.71
CA GLU A 564 -15.80 -18.17 -13.01
C GLU A 564 -14.55 -19.03 -12.82
N GLY A 565 -14.34 -20.03 -13.67
CA GLY A 565 -13.09 -20.83 -13.67
C GLY A 565 -12.86 -21.68 -12.42
N VAL A 566 -13.91 -21.96 -11.63
CA VAL A 566 -13.82 -22.75 -10.40
C VAL A 566 -13.41 -24.19 -10.72
N MET A 567 -12.29 -24.64 -10.16
CA MET A 567 -11.83 -26.03 -10.24
C MET A 567 -12.28 -26.82 -9.01
N ALA A 568 -12.41 -28.13 -9.20
CA ALA A 568 -12.88 -29.11 -8.23
C ALA A 568 -12.09 -30.41 -8.43
N ASP A 569 -12.30 -31.41 -7.59
CA ASP A 569 -11.50 -32.65 -7.58
C ASP A 569 -11.50 -33.36 -8.96
N GLU A 570 -12.64 -33.35 -9.66
CA GLU A 570 -12.79 -33.91 -11.00
C GLU A 570 -11.92 -33.24 -12.08
N HIS A 571 -11.38 -32.05 -11.80
CA HIS A 571 -10.51 -31.29 -12.69
C HIS A 571 -9.02 -31.54 -12.43
N VAL A 572 -8.69 -32.40 -11.46
CA VAL A 572 -7.32 -32.68 -11.02
C VAL A 572 -6.95 -34.12 -11.37
N SER A 573 -5.77 -34.30 -11.96
CA SER A 573 -5.14 -35.61 -12.13
C SER A 573 -3.81 -35.62 -11.40
N LEU A 574 -3.58 -36.64 -10.58
CA LEU A 574 -2.38 -36.78 -9.76
C LEU A 574 -1.64 -38.06 -10.16
N SER A 575 -0.33 -37.96 -10.36
CA SER A 575 0.59 -39.09 -10.47
C SER A 575 1.68 -38.99 -9.40
N GLN A 576 2.59 -39.98 -9.37
CA GLN A 576 3.76 -39.92 -8.49
C GLN A 576 4.76 -38.82 -8.90
N ASP A 577 4.64 -38.29 -10.12
CA ASP A 577 5.61 -37.36 -10.72
C ASP A 577 5.04 -35.96 -10.94
N ALA A 578 3.71 -35.79 -10.94
CA ALA A 578 3.08 -34.50 -11.27
C ALA A 578 1.63 -34.36 -10.78
N VAL A 579 1.20 -33.10 -10.68
CA VAL A 579 -0.22 -32.68 -10.66
C VAL A 579 -0.56 -32.03 -11.98
N GLN A 580 -1.66 -32.45 -12.58
CA GLN A 580 -2.23 -31.86 -13.78
C GLN A 580 -3.60 -31.25 -13.46
N LEU A 581 -3.74 -29.95 -13.70
CA LEU A 581 -5.02 -29.24 -13.61
C LEU A 581 -5.61 -29.09 -15.01
N GLN A 582 -6.92 -29.27 -15.16
CA GLN A 582 -7.56 -29.19 -16.47
C GLN A 582 -7.25 -27.85 -17.17
N GLY A 583 -6.77 -27.93 -18.42
CA GLY A 583 -6.48 -26.74 -19.24
C GLY A 583 -5.22 -25.96 -18.84
N ARG A 584 -4.38 -26.48 -17.95
CA ARG A 584 -3.13 -25.83 -17.51
C ARG A 584 -1.91 -26.71 -17.84
N ALA A 585 -0.70 -26.17 -17.72
CA ALA A 585 0.52 -26.98 -17.80
C ALA A 585 0.64 -27.91 -16.56
N ALA A 586 1.24 -29.09 -16.74
CA ALA A 586 1.53 -30.01 -15.65
C ALA A 586 2.53 -29.40 -14.65
N ILE A 587 2.24 -29.54 -13.36
CA ILE A 587 3.14 -29.20 -12.26
C ILE A 587 3.95 -30.44 -11.94
N GLN A 588 5.20 -30.49 -12.39
CA GLN A 588 6.11 -31.61 -12.10
C GLN A 588 6.64 -31.50 -10.67
N PHE A 589 6.82 -32.64 -10.00
CA PHE A 589 7.49 -32.72 -8.71
C PHE A 589 9.00 -32.74 -8.93
N ASP A 590 9.56 -31.55 -9.15
CA ASP A 590 10.99 -31.38 -9.42
C ASP A 590 11.85 -31.80 -8.21
N ASP A 591 12.90 -32.59 -8.45
CA ASP A 591 13.91 -32.89 -7.44
C ASP A 591 14.67 -31.63 -7.00
N ASP A 592 14.87 -31.45 -5.70
CA ASP A 592 15.72 -30.37 -5.19
C ASP A 592 17.20 -30.76 -5.33
N ALA A 593 17.83 -30.25 -6.40
CA ALA A 593 19.25 -30.45 -6.65
C ALA A 593 20.16 -29.94 -5.52
N GLY A 594 19.69 -28.99 -4.71
CA GLY A 594 20.39 -28.48 -3.52
C GLY A 594 20.43 -29.47 -2.36
N LEU A 595 19.59 -30.51 -2.40
CA LEU A 595 19.55 -31.56 -1.37
C LEU A 595 20.26 -32.87 -1.77
N LYS A 596 20.96 -32.88 -2.91
CA LYS A 596 21.64 -34.08 -3.43
C LYS A 596 22.60 -34.73 -2.42
N ASP A 597 23.34 -33.92 -1.65
CA ASP A 597 24.30 -34.43 -0.66
C ASP A 597 23.65 -35.04 0.60
N TYR A 598 22.34 -34.84 0.78
CA TYR A 598 21.56 -35.40 1.89
C TYR A 598 20.72 -36.63 1.48
N GLN A 599 20.78 -37.03 0.21
CA GLN A 599 20.06 -38.22 -0.28
C GLN A 599 20.68 -39.50 0.30
N PHE A 600 19.82 -40.43 0.72
CA PHE A 600 20.29 -41.75 1.14
C PHE A 600 20.98 -42.44 -0.03
N LYS A 601 22.21 -42.92 0.20
CA LYS A 601 22.90 -43.80 -0.74
C LYS A 601 22.15 -45.12 -0.77
N GLN A 602 21.48 -45.41 -1.88
CA GLN A 602 20.86 -46.71 -2.13
C GLN A 602 21.92 -47.77 -2.39
#